data_AF-A0A354H394-F1
#
_entry.id   AF-A0A354H394-F1
#
_cell.length_a   1.000
_cell.length_b   1.000
_cell.length_c   1.000
_cell.angle_alpha   90.00
_cell.angle_beta   90.00
_cell.angle_gamma   90.00
#
_symmetry.space_group_name_H-M   'P 1'
#
loop_
_entity.id
_entity.type
_entity.pdbx_description
1 polymer ?
#
loop_
_entity_poly.entity_id
_entity_poly.type
_entity_poly.pdbx_seq_one_letter_code
_entity_poly.pdbx_strand_id
1 'polypeptide(L)'
;YVIANKIDWTRFEKSFGNLFAQKQGRPALPTRLVVGLHYLKHAYNESDESVVARLLENPYWQYFCGFKHFQHELPIDPSSMTRWRKRLGPDKIEELLTVTIHTAKEEKLLTGKHVERVNVDTTVQEKAIAFPTDARLYHKARRVLVSLAKKMHIDLRQNYERTGKKVFLKQGRYASAGQYNRAKKETKKLKTMLSSCHPGY
;
A
#
# COMPACT_ATOMS: atom_id res chain seq x y z
N TYR A 1 24.03 1.36 -17.41
CA TYR A 1 24.37 2.09 -18.65
C TYR A 1 23.71 1.52 -19.89
N VAL A 2 23.92 0.24 -20.22
CA VAL A 2 23.44 -0.37 -21.47
C VAL A 2 21.91 -0.26 -21.65
N ILE A 3 21.12 -0.56 -20.61
CA ILE A 3 19.64 -0.56 -20.69
C ILE A 3 19.06 0.86 -20.83
N ALA A 4 19.66 1.85 -20.17
CA ALA A 4 19.18 3.24 -20.22
C ALA A 4 19.20 3.82 -21.63
N ASN A 5 20.10 3.36 -22.50
CA ASN A 5 20.21 3.85 -23.88
C ASN A 5 19.40 3.02 -24.88
N LYS A 6 18.82 1.89 -24.43
CA LYS A 6 18.05 0.95 -25.25
C LYS A 6 16.55 1.10 -25.09
N ILE A 7 16.10 1.68 -23.97
CA ILE A 7 14.70 2.01 -23.75
C ILE A 7 14.34 3.21 -24.63
N ASP A 8 13.25 3.09 -25.39
CA ASP A 8 12.67 4.19 -26.14
C ASP A 8 11.92 5.17 -25.21
N TRP A 9 12.68 6.09 -24.63
CA TRP A 9 12.13 7.14 -23.76
C TRP A 9 11.21 8.11 -24.50
N THR A 10 11.36 8.26 -25.81
CA THR A 10 10.55 9.20 -26.61
C THR A 10 9.10 8.73 -26.71
N ARG A 11 8.89 7.41 -26.73
CA ARG A 11 7.56 6.79 -26.65
C ARG A 11 6.88 7.11 -25.33
N PHE A 12 7.63 7.08 -24.22
CA PHE A 12 7.11 7.48 -22.92
C PHE A 12 6.81 8.98 -22.86
N GLU A 13 7.67 9.83 -23.39
CA GLU A 13 7.38 11.28 -23.43
C GLU A 13 6.15 11.61 -24.26
N LYS A 14 5.91 10.93 -25.39
CA LYS A 14 4.70 11.13 -26.20
C LYS A 14 3.44 10.60 -25.52
N SER A 15 3.50 9.39 -24.98
CA SER A 15 2.32 8.75 -24.38
C SER A 15 1.92 9.39 -23.04
N PHE A 16 2.92 9.78 -22.25
CA PHE A 16 2.71 10.34 -20.92
C PHE A 16 2.73 11.87 -20.93
N GLY A 17 3.28 12.52 -21.97
CA GLY A 17 3.41 13.97 -22.14
C GLY A 17 2.11 14.74 -21.89
N ASN A 18 0.98 14.20 -22.33
CA ASN A 18 -0.35 14.78 -22.10
C ASN A 18 -0.75 14.85 -20.62
N LEU A 19 -0.15 14.04 -19.75
CA LEU A 19 -0.36 14.08 -18.29
C LEU A 19 0.51 15.15 -17.61
N PHE A 20 1.57 15.62 -18.27
CA PHE A 20 2.45 16.70 -17.81
C PHE A 20 1.94 18.04 -18.38
N ALA A 21 0.83 18.56 -17.85
CA ALA A 21 0.33 19.87 -18.24
C ALA A 21 1.38 20.98 -17.96
N GLN A 22 1.90 21.62 -19.01
CA GLN A 22 2.88 22.71 -18.92
C GLN A 22 2.27 24.08 -18.55
N LYS A 23 0.93 24.20 -18.51
CA LYS A 23 0.27 25.51 -18.56
C LYS A 23 -0.13 26.15 -17.22
N GLN A 24 -0.01 25.49 -16.06
CA GLN A 24 -0.23 26.15 -14.76
C GLN A 24 0.30 25.33 -13.57
N GLY A 25 1.15 25.93 -12.72
CA GLY A 25 1.62 25.36 -11.44
C GLY A 25 3.10 24.90 -11.41
N ARG A 26 3.48 24.17 -10.34
CA ARG A 26 4.84 23.61 -10.14
C ARG A 26 5.23 22.76 -11.36
N PRO A 27 6.44 22.94 -11.93
CA PRO A 27 6.86 22.20 -13.12
C PRO A 27 6.72 20.70 -12.86
N ALA A 28 6.09 20.03 -13.82
CA ALA A 28 5.88 18.60 -13.72
C ALA A 28 7.24 17.87 -13.79
N LEU A 29 7.40 16.83 -12.97
CA LEU A 29 8.63 16.05 -12.91
C LEU A 29 8.96 15.46 -14.29
N PRO A 30 10.24 15.26 -14.65
CA PRO A 30 10.60 14.64 -15.92
C PRO A 30 9.96 13.26 -16.08
N THR A 31 9.39 12.96 -17.24
CA THR A 31 8.76 11.65 -17.51
C THR A 31 9.75 10.50 -17.31
N ARG A 32 10.99 10.67 -17.77
CA ARG A 32 12.07 9.71 -17.60
C ARG A 32 12.39 9.41 -16.14
N LEU A 33 12.31 10.41 -15.26
CA LEU A 33 12.52 10.22 -13.82
C LEU A 33 11.44 9.32 -13.24
N VAL A 34 10.17 9.62 -13.51
CA VAL A 34 9.02 8.89 -12.96
C VAL A 34 8.97 7.46 -13.47
N VAL A 35 9.10 7.27 -14.80
CA VAL A 35 9.13 5.93 -15.42
C VAL A 35 10.33 5.14 -14.91
N GLY A 36 11.50 5.78 -14.83
CA GLY A 36 12.72 5.14 -14.34
C GLY A 36 12.59 4.65 -12.89
N LEU A 37 12.00 5.46 -12.01
CA LEU A 37 11.76 5.08 -10.62
C LEU A 37 10.75 3.93 -10.49
N HIS A 38 9.66 3.95 -11.26
CA HIS A 38 8.71 2.84 -11.27
C HIS A 38 9.34 1.55 -11.80
N TYR A 39 10.17 1.64 -12.85
CA TYR A 39 10.92 0.49 -13.35
C TYR A 39 11.87 -0.07 -12.27
N LEU A 40 12.71 0.77 -11.66
CA LEU A 40 13.66 0.35 -10.62
C LEU A 40 12.95 -0.23 -9.40
N LYS A 41 11.83 0.37 -9.00
CA LYS A 41 10.96 -0.16 -7.95
C LYS A 41 10.57 -1.61 -8.22
N HIS A 42 10.06 -1.89 -9.41
CA HIS A 42 9.59 -3.22 -9.78
C HIS A 42 10.74 -4.21 -10.00
N ALA A 43 11.85 -3.77 -10.60
CA ALA A 43 13.01 -4.60 -10.86
C ALA A 43 13.71 -5.09 -9.58
N TYR A 44 13.77 -4.25 -8.54
CA TYR A 44 14.42 -4.55 -7.27
C TYR A 44 13.46 -4.88 -6.13
N ASN A 45 12.15 -4.92 -6.40
CA ASN A 45 11.09 -5.18 -5.40
C ASN A 45 11.17 -4.26 -4.16
N GLU A 46 11.36 -2.96 -4.41
CA GLU A 46 11.56 -1.96 -3.35
C GLU A 46 10.24 -1.20 -3.03
N SER A 47 10.19 -0.54 -1.87
CA SER A 47 9.09 0.37 -1.48
C SER A 47 9.22 1.74 -2.15
N ASP A 48 8.18 2.58 -2.07
CA ASP A 48 8.26 3.92 -2.68
C ASP A 48 9.33 4.80 -2.02
N GLU A 49 9.50 4.68 -0.69
CA GLU A 49 10.47 5.41 0.10
C GLU A 49 11.91 4.92 -0.15
N SER A 50 12.09 3.60 -0.17
CA SER A 50 13.41 2.98 -0.34
C SER A 50 13.99 3.19 -1.74
N VAL A 51 13.16 3.17 -2.79
CA VAL A 51 13.62 3.48 -4.16
C VAL A 51 14.15 4.91 -4.25
N VAL A 52 13.44 5.86 -3.65
CA VAL A 52 13.82 7.27 -3.68
C VAL A 52 15.07 7.52 -2.85
N ALA A 53 15.23 6.86 -1.70
CA ALA A 53 16.46 6.92 -0.90
C ALA A 53 17.67 6.34 -1.66
N ARG A 54 17.53 5.15 -2.25
CA ARG A 54 18.61 4.51 -3.03
C ARG A 54 18.96 5.27 -4.30
N LEU A 55 18.01 5.98 -4.90
CA LEU A 55 18.31 6.86 -6.03
C LEU A 55 19.36 7.92 -5.65
N LEU A 56 19.28 8.49 -4.45
CA LEU A 56 20.23 9.50 -3.97
C LEU A 56 21.61 8.89 -3.77
N GLU A 57 21.68 7.66 -3.24
CA GLU A 57 22.94 6.96 -2.98
C GLU A 57 23.60 6.37 -4.23
N ASN A 58 22.84 6.11 -5.31
CA ASN A 58 23.30 5.35 -6.46
C ASN A 58 23.41 6.20 -7.75
N PRO A 59 24.63 6.56 -8.20
CA PRO A 59 24.84 7.33 -9.42
C PRO A 59 24.28 6.67 -10.68
N TYR A 60 24.26 5.33 -10.73
CA TYR A 60 23.75 4.59 -11.88
C TYR A 60 22.23 4.73 -12.01
N TRP A 61 21.52 4.77 -10.88
CA TRP A 61 20.07 4.96 -10.86
C TRP A 61 19.72 6.39 -11.26
N GLN A 62 20.51 7.37 -10.82
CA GLN A 62 20.33 8.76 -11.25
C GLN A 62 20.53 8.92 -12.76
N TYR A 63 21.57 8.30 -13.31
CA TYR A 63 21.79 8.30 -14.76
C TYR A 63 20.64 7.62 -15.51
N PHE A 64 20.14 6.49 -15.00
CA PHE A 64 18.99 5.80 -15.59
C PHE A 64 17.76 6.72 -15.66
N CYS A 65 17.46 7.42 -14.57
CA CYS A 65 16.39 8.40 -14.46
C CYS A 65 16.61 9.71 -15.24
N GLY A 66 17.77 9.89 -15.90
CA GLY A 66 18.04 11.01 -16.81
C GLY A 66 18.83 12.17 -16.20
N PHE A 67 19.39 12.02 -15.00
CA PHE A 67 20.28 13.03 -14.44
C PHE A 67 21.65 13.03 -15.14
N LYS A 68 22.13 14.22 -15.52
CA LYS A 68 23.47 14.42 -16.10
C LYS A 68 24.58 14.56 -15.04
N HIS A 69 24.20 15.06 -13.86
CA HIS A 69 25.09 15.29 -12.73
C HIS A 69 24.53 14.59 -11.50
N PHE A 70 25.44 14.13 -10.65
CA PHE A 70 25.08 13.50 -9.39
C PHE A 70 24.38 14.50 -8.47
N GLN A 71 23.20 14.12 -8.00
CA GLN A 71 22.37 14.89 -7.09
C GLN A 71 22.55 14.34 -5.67
N HIS A 72 22.77 15.25 -4.72
CA HIS A 72 22.89 14.93 -3.29
C HIS A 72 21.60 15.21 -2.51
N GLU A 73 20.57 15.73 -3.19
CA GLU A 73 19.27 16.03 -2.61
C GLU A 73 18.19 15.12 -3.20
N LEU A 74 17.14 14.90 -2.42
CA LEU A 74 15.98 14.10 -2.85
C LEU A 74 15.28 14.80 -4.02
N PRO A 75 15.29 14.23 -5.24
CA PRO A 75 14.70 14.89 -6.40
C PRO A 75 13.17 14.85 -6.38
N ILE A 76 12.60 13.96 -5.57
CA ILE A 76 11.16 13.74 -5.45
C ILE A 76 10.80 13.31 -4.03
N ASP A 77 9.64 13.74 -3.54
CA ASP A 77 9.07 13.22 -2.31
C ASP A 77 8.40 11.85 -2.58
N PRO A 78 8.63 10.80 -1.77
CA PRO A 78 8.06 9.46 -1.98
C PRO A 78 6.53 9.43 -2.17
N SER A 79 5.78 10.32 -1.51
CA SER A 79 4.32 10.41 -1.67
C SER A 79 3.90 10.81 -3.09
N SER A 80 4.80 11.43 -3.84
CA SER A 80 4.60 11.78 -5.25
C SER A 80 4.52 10.53 -6.13
N MET A 81 5.21 9.44 -5.77
CA MET A 81 5.15 8.18 -6.53
C MET A 81 3.75 7.57 -6.52
N THR A 82 3.06 7.64 -5.38
CA THR A 82 1.66 7.18 -5.26
C THR A 82 0.71 8.05 -6.08
N ARG A 83 0.92 9.38 -6.06
CA ARG A 83 0.14 10.33 -6.87
C ARG A 83 0.34 10.07 -8.37
N TRP A 84 1.58 9.81 -8.79
CA TRP A 84 1.90 9.43 -10.16
C TRP A 84 1.21 8.13 -10.55
N ARG A 85 1.35 7.06 -9.76
CA ARG A 85 0.70 5.79 -10.06
C ARG A 85 -0.81 5.92 -10.28
N LYS A 86 -1.48 6.72 -9.44
CA LYS A 86 -2.92 7.02 -9.60
C LYS A 86 -3.21 7.83 -10.87
N ARG A 87 -2.34 8.76 -11.24
CA ARG A 87 -2.48 9.61 -12.43
C ARG A 87 -2.21 8.86 -13.74
N LEU A 88 -1.27 7.91 -13.71
CA LEU A 88 -0.94 7.06 -14.85
C LEU A 88 -2.09 6.10 -15.18
N GLY A 89 -2.73 5.55 -14.15
CA GLY A 89 -3.76 4.54 -14.32
C GLY A 89 -3.19 3.20 -14.82
N PRO A 90 -4.05 2.17 -14.95
CA PRO A 90 -3.63 0.84 -15.37
C PRO A 90 -3.06 0.83 -16.79
N ASP A 91 -3.71 1.49 -17.74
CA ASP A 91 -3.37 1.45 -19.17
C ASP A 91 -1.92 1.92 -19.44
N LYS A 92 -1.48 2.98 -18.74
CA LYS A 92 -0.12 3.51 -18.90
C LYS A 92 0.93 2.65 -18.21
N ILE A 93 0.57 1.97 -17.12
CA ILE A 93 1.46 1.01 -16.46
C ILE A 93 1.65 -0.22 -17.36
N GLU A 94 0.60 -0.68 -18.03
CA GLU A 94 0.67 -1.74 -19.03
C GLU A 94 1.57 -1.35 -20.22
N GLU A 95 1.51 -0.08 -20.65
CA GLU A 95 2.43 0.43 -21.67
C GLU A 95 3.89 0.40 -21.22
N LEU A 96 4.18 0.75 -19.96
CA LEU A 96 5.53 0.63 -19.37
C LEU A 96 6.04 -0.82 -19.44
N LEU A 97 5.20 -1.78 -19.08
CA LEU A 97 5.53 -3.20 -19.19
C LEU A 97 5.75 -3.62 -20.64
N THR A 98 4.87 -3.19 -21.54
CA THR A 98 4.92 -3.51 -22.98
C THR A 98 6.23 -3.04 -23.60
N VAL A 99 6.63 -1.78 -23.35
CA VAL A 99 7.89 -1.23 -23.85
C VAL A 99 9.08 -1.99 -23.27
N THR A 100 9.05 -2.32 -21.97
CA THR A 100 10.11 -3.11 -21.33
C THR A 100 10.29 -4.48 -21.98
N ILE A 101 9.18 -5.19 -22.26
CA ILE A 101 9.19 -6.49 -22.93
C ILE A 101 9.70 -6.36 -24.37
N HIS A 102 9.30 -5.31 -25.08
CA HIS A 102 9.76 -5.05 -26.45
C HIS A 102 11.27 -4.84 -26.50
N THR A 103 11.80 -3.95 -25.65
CA THR A 103 13.24 -3.71 -25.55
C THR A 103 13.99 -5.00 -25.18
N ALA A 104 13.45 -5.82 -24.27
CA ALA A 104 14.06 -7.10 -23.93
C ALA A 104 14.04 -8.13 -25.07
N LYS A 105 13.02 -8.11 -25.94
CA LYS A 105 12.99 -8.92 -27.18
C LYS A 105 14.00 -8.45 -28.21
N GLU A 106 14.08 -7.14 -28.46
CA GLU A 106 15.04 -6.54 -29.41
C GLU A 106 16.49 -6.85 -29.01
N GLU A 107 16.76 -6.83 -27.70
CA GLU A 107 18.06 -7.15 -27.13
C GLU A 107 18.35 -8.65 -27.01
N LYS A 108 17.44 -9.50 -27.52
CA LYS A 108 17.53 -10.97 -27.45
C LYS A 108 17.67 -11.50 -26.02
N LEU A 109 17.26 -10.72 -25.01
CA LEU A 109 17.23 -11.11 -23.60
C LEU A 109 16.00 -11.98 -23.30
N LEU A 110 14.94 -11.84 -24.09
CA LEU A 110 13.74 -12.68 -24.05
C LEU A 110 13.65 -13.54 -25.33
N THR A 111 13.77 -14.84 -25.15
CA THR A 111 13.49 -15.85 -26.19
C THR A 111 12.04 -16.33 -26.08
N GLY A 112 11.45 -16.83 -27.18
CA GLY A 112 10.07 -17.35 -27.19
C GLY A 112 9.76 -18.36 -26.07
N LYS A 113 10.73 -19.21 -25.71
CA LYS A 113 10.62 -20.16 -24.59
C LYS A 113 10.40 -19.49 -23.22
N HIS A 114 10.91 -18.27 -23.01
CA HIS A 114 10.71 -17.52 -21.76
C HIS A 114 9.31 -16.90 -21.66
N VAL A 115 8.60 -16.74 -22.78
CA VAL A 115 7.25 -16.14 -22.82
C VAL A 115 6.16 -17.21 -22.77
N GLU A 116 6.51 -18.48 -23.02
CA GLU A 116 5.58 -19.62 -23.04
C GLU A 116 4.90 -19.86 -21.69
N ARG A 117 5.58 -19.56 -20.58
CA ARG A 117 5.04 -19.68 -19.22
C ARG A 117 5.37 -18.44 -18.40
N VAL A 118 4.32 -17.73 -18.00
CA VAL A 118 4.41 -16.59 -17.07
C VAL A 118 3.85 -17.05 -15.73
N ASN A 119 4.73 -17.21 -14.74
CA ASN A 119 4.31 -17.47 -13.37
C ASN A 119 4.03 -16.13 -12.69
N VAL A 120 2.75 -15.86 -12.42
CA VAL A 120 2.32 -14.68 -11.67
C VAL A 120 2.22 -15.08 -10.20
N ASP A 121 3.23 -14.73 -9.41
CA ASP A 121 3.21 -14.96 -7.97
C ASP A 121 2.35 -13.87 -7.29
N THR A 122 1.03 -14.05 -7.29
CA THR A 122 0.16 -13.25 -6.42
C THR A 122 0.23 -13.86 -5.03
N THR A 123 1.10 -13.35 -4.16
CA THR A 123 1.03 -13.64 -2.73
C THR A 123 -0.16 -12.89 -2.11
N VAL A 124 -1.38 -13.21 -2.55
CA VAL A 124 -2.58 -12.96 -1.74
C VAL A 124 -2.71 -14.18 -0.85
N GLN A 125 -2.02 -14.16 0.28
CA GLN A 125 -2.40 -15.06 1.35
C GLN A 125 -3.80 -14.62 1.78
N GLU A 126 -4.82 -15.40 1.43
CA GLU A 126 -6.07 -15.41 2.16
C GLU A 126 -5.77 -15.88 3.58
N LYS A 127 -5.19 -14.99 4.38
CA LYS A 127 -5.21 -15.18 5.82
C LYS A 127 -6.70 -15.16 6.13
N ALA A 128 -7.21 -16.25 6.70
CA ALA A 128 -8.59 -16.37 7.21
C ALA A 128 -8.82 -15.40 8.38
N ILE A 129 -8.55 -14.12 8.15
CA ILE A 129 -8.88 -13.00 8.99
C ILE A 129 -10.24 -12.60 8.49
N ALA A 130 -11.28 -13.14 9.10
CA ALA A 130 -12.59 -12.53 8.98
C ALA A 130 -12.44 -11.03 9.22
N PHE A 131 -13.07 -10.18 8.42
CA PHE A 131 -12.92 -8.72 8.49
C PHE A 131 -13.11 -8.23 9.94
N PRO A 132 -12.10 -7.58 10.56
CA PRO A 132 -12.22 -7.14 11.94
C PRO A 132 -13.23 -5.99 12.00
N THR A 133 -14.45 -6.28 12.43
CA THR A 133 -15.35 -5.23 12.90
C THR A 133 -14.86 -4.77 14.27
N ASP A 134 -14.79 -3.45 14.46
CA ASP A 134 -14.42 -2.82 15.74
C ASP A 134 -15.15 -3.47 16.93
N ALA A 135 -16.45 -3.73 16.77
CA ALA A 135 -17.28 -4.38 17.79
C ALA A 135 -16.76 -5.77 18.19
N ARG A 136 -16.34 -6.59 17.22
CA ARG A 136 -15.80 -7.92 17.48
C ARG A 136 -14.43 -7.84 18.13
N LEU A 137 -13.60 -6.87 17.73
CA LEU A 137 -12.30 -6.63 18.35
C LEU A 137 -12.43 -6.22 19.82
N TYR A 138 -13.29 -5.24 20.13
CA TYR A 138 -13.54 -4.82 21.52
C TYR A 138 -14.10 -5.95 22.38
N HIS A 139 -15.04 -6.74 21.86
CA HIS A 139 -15.60 -7.88 22.60
C HIS A 139 -14.54 -8.96 22.86
N LYS A 140 -13.69 -9.27 21.87
CA LYS A 140 -12.58 -10.22 22.01
C LYS A 140 -11.54 -9.73 23.03
N ALA A 141 -11.11 -8.48 22.90
CA ALA A 141 -10.15 -7.86 23.82
C ALA A 141 -10.64 -7.93 25.27
N ARG A 142 -11.92 -7.60 25.52
CA ARG A 142 -12.52 -7.70 26.85
C ARG A 142 -12.50 -9.14 27.38
N ARG A 143 -12.85 -10.13 26.56
CA ARG A 143 -12.80 -11.55 26.97
C ARG A 143 -11.39 -11.99 27.35
N VAL A 144 -10.39 -11.60 26.56
CA VAL A 144 -8.99 -11.90 26.83
C VAL A 144 -8.53 -11.23 28.12
N LEU A 145 -8.84 -9.94 28.32
CA LEU A 145 -8.49 -9.19 29.54
C LEU A 145 -9.09 -9.85 30.79
N VAL A 146 -10.39 -10.18 30.77
CA VAL A 146 -11.05 -10.87 31.90
C VAL A 146 -10.43 -12.24 32.16
N SER A 147 -10.06 -12.99 31.11
CA SER A 147 -9.37 -14.27 31.28
C SER A 147 -7.97 -14.13 31.88
N LEU A 148 -7.23 -13.08 31.51
CA LEU A 148 -5.91 -12.80 32.06
C LEU A 148 -5.99 -12.36 33.52
N ALA A 149 -6.93 -11.47 33.86
CA ALA A 149 -7.15 -11.05 35.24
C ALA A 149 -7.49 -12.23 36.15
N LYS A 150 -8.34 -13.17 35.69
CA LYS A 150 -8.63 -14.42 36.42
C LYS A 150 -7.38 -15.28 36.63
N LYS A 151 -6.51 -15.42 35.61
CA LYS A 151 -5.26 -16.17 35.73
C LYS A 151 -4.26 -15.53 36.69
N MET A 152 -4.28 -14.21 36.80
CA MET A 152 -3.39 -13.43 37.66
C MET A 152 -4.00 -13.14 39.04
N HIS A 153 -5.18 -13.70 39.36
CA HIS A 153 -5.90 -13.46 40.61
C HIS A 153 -6.15 -11.97 40.91
N ILE A 154 -6.38 -11.17 39.87
CA ILE A 154 -6.71 -9.74 39.99
C ILE A 154 -8.23 -9.59 39.99
N ASP A 155 -8.77 -9.02 41.07
CA ASP A 155 -10.19 -8.66 41.14
C ASP A 155 -10.49 -7.42 40.30
N LEU A 156 -11.34 -7.61 39.30
CA LEU A 156 -11.81 -6.53 38.43
C LEU A 156 -13.06 -5.89 39.03
N ARG A 157 -13.09 -4.56 39.10
CA ARG A 157 -14.26 -3.80 39.57
C ARG A 157 -15.53 -4.19 38.81
N GLN A 158 -15.43 -4.34 37.50
CA GLN A 158 -16.51 -4.84 36.62
C GLN A 158 -15.92 -5.64 35.46
N ASN A 159 -16.45 -6.85 35.20
CA ASN A 159 -15.98 -7.73 34.12
C ASN A 159 -16.85 -7.69 32.84
N TYR A 160 -18.04 -7.08 32.92
CA TYR A 160 -19.05 -6.95 31.86
C TYR A 160 -19.38 -8.22 31.07
N GLU A 161 -19.16 -9.41 31.63
CA GLU A 161 -19.20 -10.67 30.86
C GLU A 161 -20.56 -10.86 30.16
N ARG A 162 -21.64 -10.73 30.94
CA ARG A 162 -23.03 -10.83 30.49
C ARG A 162 -23.47 -9.63 29.63
N THR A 163 -23.17 -8.41 30.10
CA THR A 163 -23.65 -7.17 29.48
C THR A 163 -23.01 -6.92 28.11
N GLY A 164 -21.69 -7.07 27.97
CA GLY A 164 -21.07 -6.83 26.67
C GLY A 164 -21.31 -7.95 25.64
N LYS A 165 -21.69 -9.18 26.04
CA LYS A 165 -22.21 -10.18 25.08
C LYS A 165 -23.54 -9.71 24.47
N LYS A 166 -24.45 -9.18 25.30
CA LYS A 166 -25.73 -8.61 24.83
C LYS A 166 -25.51 -7.41 23.91
N VAL A 167 -24.61 -6.50 24.26
CA VAL A 167 -24.27 -5.32 23.43
C VAL A 167 -23.67 -5.73 22.09
N PHE A 168 -22.76 -6.71 22.07
CA PHE A 168 -22.18 -7.24 20.83
C PHE A 168 -23.27 -7.84 19.91
N LEU A 169 -24.18 -8.65 20.45
CA LEU A 169 -25.31 -9.20 19.68
C LEU A 169 -26.24 -8.10 19.13
N LYS A 170 -26.54 -7.07 19.94
CA LYS A 170 -27.35 -5.93 19.49
C LYS A 170 -26.66 -5.15 18.38
N GLN A 171 -25.35 -4.93 18.48
CA GLN A 171 -24.56 -4.26 17.45
C GLN A 171 -24.66 -5.01 16.12
N GLY A 172 -24.49 -6.34 16.14
CA GLY A 172 -24.64 -7.18 14.95
C GLY A 172 -26.05 -7.11 14.34
N ARG A 173 -27.11 -7.17 15.17
CA ARG A 173 -28.50 -7.03 14.72
C ARG A 173 -28.78 -5.67 14.08
N TYR A 174 -28.30 -4.57 14.67
CA TYR A 174 -28.48 -3.23 14.10
C TYR A 174 -27.70 -3.05 12.79
N ALA A 175 -26.48 -3.59 12.70
CA ALA A 175 -25.69 -3.55 11.47
C ALA A 175 -26.38 -4.34 10.35
N SER A 176 -26.88 -5.54 10.64
CA SER A 176 -27.62 -6.36 9.67
C SER A 176 -28.93 -5.70 9.20
N ALA A 177 -29.57 -4.90 10.05
CA ALA A 177 -30.78 -4.17 9.71
C ALA A 177 -30.51 -2.79 9.05
N GLY A 178 -29.27 -2.48 8.67
CA GLY A 178 -28.89 -1.19 8.07
C GLY A 178 -28.93 0.01 9.03
N GLN A 179 -29.16 -0.21 10.33
CA GLN A 179 -29.27 0.84 11.34
C GLN A 179 -27.88 1.26 11.86
N TYR A 180 -27.02 1.77 10.98
CA TYR A 180 -25.60 2.03 11.26
C TYR A 180 -25.38 3.00 12.43
N ASN A 181 -26.23 4.01 12.62
CA ASN A 181 -26.12 4.94 13.75
C ASN A 181 -26.33 4.24 15.11
N ARG A 182 -27.26 3.29 15.18
CA ARG A 182 -27.49 2.48 16.40
C ARG A 182 -26.37 1.46 16.60
N ALA A 183 -25.90 0.84 15.52
CA ALA A 183 -24.75 -0.05 15.58
C ALA A 183 -23.50 0.68 16.12
N LYS A 184 -23.22 1.90 15.64
CA LYS A 184 -22.08 2.72 16.10
C LYS A 184 -22.19 3.10 17.59
N LYS A 185 -23.40 3.38 18.09
CA LYS A 185 -23.64 3.60 19.53
C LYS A 185 -23.29 2.36 20.37
N GLU A 186 -23.69 1.17 19.92
CA GLU A 186 -23.35 -0.08 20.62
C GLU A 186 -21.84 -0.39 20.53
N THR A 187 -21.16 -0.10 19.41
CA THR A 187 -19.69 -0.19 19.32
C THR A 187 -19.01 0.74 20.33
N LYS A 188 -19.50 1.97 20.49
CA LYS A 188 -18.98 2.92 21.49
C LYS A 188 -19.16 2.39 22.92
N LYS A 189 -20.29 1.75 23.23
CA LYS A 189 -20.51 1.08 24.53
C LYS A 189 -19.53 -0.05 24.78
N LEU A 190 -19.23 -0.88 23.76
CA LEU A 190 -18.22 -1.95 23.88
C LEU A 190 -16.83 -1.38 24.19
N LYS A 191 -16.44 -0.28 23.55
CA LYS A 191 -15.20 0.43 23.84
C LYS A 191 -15.17 0.92 25.29
N THR A 192 -16.23 1.58 25.75
CA THR A 192 -16.33 2.07 27.13
C THR A 192 -16.22 0.94 28.15
N MET A 193 -16.90 -0.19 27.92
CA MET A 193 -16.83 -1.37 28.79
C MET A 193 -15.42 -1.97 28.87
N LEU A 194 -14.67 -1.95 27.77
CA LEU A 194 -13.28 -2.40 27.76
C LEU A 194 -12.42 -1.46 28.60
N SER A 195 -12.59 -0.14 28.45
CA SER A 195 -11.83 0.87 29.20
C SER A 195 -12.13 0.86 30.70
N SER A 196 -13.33 0.44 31.11
CA SER A 196 -13.71 0.36 32.53
C SER A 196 -13.39 -1.00 33.19
N CYS A 197 -12.82 -1.96 32.44
CA CYS A 197 -12.26 -3.19 33.02
C CYS A 197 -10.89 -2.90 33.64
N HIS A 198 -10.88 -2.25 34.81
CA HIS A 198 -9.68 -2.02 35.61
C HIS A 198 -9.77 -2.74 36.96
N PRO A 199 -8.64 -3.01 37.63
CA PRO A 199 -8.62 -3.57 38.97
C PRO A 199 -9.46 -2.73 39.94
N GLY A 200 -10.22 -3.38 40.82
CA GLY A 200 -10.78 -2.71 41.99
C GLY A 200 -9.67 -2.53 43.01
N TYR A 201 -9.37 -1.28 43.37
CA TYR A 201 -8.58 -0.98 44.57
C TYR A 201 -9.46 -1.17 45.81
#